data_AF-A0AAV6J096-F1
#
_entry.id   AF-A0AAV6J096-F1
#
_cell.length_a   1.000
_cell.length_b   1.000
_cell.length_c   1.000
_cell.angle_alpha   90.00
_cell.angle_beta   90.00
_cell.angle_gamma   90.00
#
_symmetry.space_group_name_H-M   'P 1'
#
loop_
_entity.id
_entity.type
_entity.pdbx_description
1 polymer ?
#
loop_
_entity_poly.entity_id
_entity_poly.type
_entity_poly.pdbx_seq_one_letter_code
_entity_poly.pdbx_strand_id
1 'polypeptide(L)'
;MEEEERENLESFLKWASELGISDSNQPPESSSCLGQSLCVSFFPDAGGRGLAAARDLRKGELILRVPKSALMTRESLMRDEKLSVAVNKYHSLSSTQVFSEMQIFTVCLLYEMNKRKSSWWYPYLMELPRNYDTLACWGHFETEALQVDDAIWAAEKATSKAEFSWIEAISLMKELNLKSRTLTFRAWVWASATVSGFDAQLHSIKCTP
;
A
#
# COMPACT_ATOMS: atom_id res chain seq x y z
N MET A 1 9.10 10.94 17.74
CA MET A 1 8.97 9.87 16.73
C MET A 1 8.00 8.81 17.22
N GLU A 2 8.19 8.24 18.42
CA GLU A 2 7.23 7.29 19.02
C GLU A 2 5.86 7.90 19.32
N GLU A 3 5.80 9.17 19.75
CA GLU A 3 4.53 9.86 20.03
C GLU A 3 3.72 10.12 18.74
N GLU A 4 4.36 10.58 17.67
CA GLU A 4 3.74 10.76 16.35
C GLU A 4 3.26 9.44 15.76
N GLU A 5 4.02 8.34 15.91
CA GLU A 5 3.60 7.00 15.49
C GLU A 5 2.40 6.50 16.28
N ARG A 6 2.32 6.80 17.57
CA ARG A 6 1.17 6.48 18.41
C ARG A 6 -0.06 7.27 17.99
N GLU A 7 0.07 8.58 17.77
CA GLU A 7 -1.03 9.42 17.29
C GLU A 7 -1.56 8.96 15.92
N ASN A 8 -0.66 8.60 15.00
CA ASN A 8 -1.05 8.07 13.69
C ASN A 8 -1.81 6.75 13.82
N LEU A 9 -1.34 5.84 14.69
CA LEU A 9 -1.99 4.57 14.95
C LEU A 9 -3.40 4.76 15.55
N GLU A 10 -3.54 5.64 16.54
CA GLU A 10 -4.85 5.96 17.12
C GLU A 10 -5.80 6.57 16.08
N SER A 11 -5.29 7.47 15.24
CA SER A 11 -6.06 8.04 14.13
C SER A 11 -6.49 6.97 13.11
N PHE A 12 -5.62 6.02 12.81
CA PHE A 12 -5.92 4.90 11.91
C PHE A 12 -6.98 3.96 12.50
N LEU A 13 -6.85 3.57 13.76
CA LEU A 13 -7.80 2.65 14.41
C LEU A 13 -9.18 3.28 14.55
N LYS A 14 -9.24 4.57 14.86
CA LYS A 14 -10.50 5.33 14.85
C LYS A 14 -11.12 5.35 13.46
N TRP A 15 -10.36 5.72 12.44
CA TRP A 15 -10.83 5.72 11.04
C TRP A 15 -11.32 4.34 10.61
N ALA A 16 -10.58 3.28 10.93
CA ALA A 16 -10.93 1.90 10.62
C ALA A 16 -12.25 1.49 11.30
N SER A 17 -12.42 1.81 12.59
CA SER A 17 -13.66 1.55 13.34
C SER A 17 -14.86 2.28 12.74
N GLU A 18 -14.70 3.55 12.35
CA GLU A 18 -15.78 4.35 11.74
C GLU A 18 -16.23 3.77 10.38
N LEU A 19 -15.33 3.10 9.67
CA LEU A 19 -15.64 2.39 8.43
C LEU A 19 -16.26 1.01 8.65
N GLY A 20 -16.34 0.53 9.90
CA GLY A 20 -16.82 -0.81 10.22
C GLY A 20 -15.78 -1.91 10.03
N ILE A 21 -14.48 -1.57 10.07
CA ILE A 21 -13.40 -2.54 10.14
C ILE A 21 -13.31 -3.07 11.57
N SER A 22 -14.01 -4.16 11.85
CA SER A 22 -14.15 -4.73 13.19
C SER A 22 -14.74 -6.14 13.11
N ASP A 23 -14.58 -6.93 14.16
CA ASP A 23 -15.30 -8.19 14.41
C ASP A 23 -16.63 -7.99 15.15
N SER A 24 -16.85 -6.81 15.74
CA SER A 24 -18.02 -6.47 16.55
C SER A 24 -18.66 -5.15 16.11
N ASN A 25 -19.96 -5.00 16.37
CA ASN A 25 -20.68 -3.72 16.22
C ASN A 25 -20.50 -2.80 17.44
N GLN A 26 -19.85 -3.28 18.50
CA GLN A 26 -19.54 -2.48 19.67
C GLN A 26 -18.24 -1.71 19.46
N PRO A 27 -18.10 -0.50 20.05
CA PRO A 27 -16.87 0.25 19.98
C PRO A 27 -15.71 -0.52 20.66
N PRO A 28 -14.46 -0.34 20.18
CA PRO A 28 -13.30 -1.01 20.74
C PRO A 28 -13.05 -0.58 22.19
N GLU A 29 -12.63 -1.53 23.02
CA GLU A 29 -12.39 -1.30 24.45
C GLU A 29 -11.02 -0.64 24.73
N SER A 30 -10.09 -0.68 23.76
CA SER A 30 -8.76 -0.08 23.87
C SER A 30 -8.36 0.68 22.61
N SER A 31 -7.48 1.68 22.76
CA SER A 31 -6.99 2.50 21.65
C SER A 31 -6.00 1.78 20.72
N SER A 32 -5.55 0.56 21.08
CA SER A 32 -4.68 -0.29 20.25
C SER A 32 -5.40 -1.44 19.56
N CYS A 33 -6.70 -1.64 19.85
CA CYS A 33 -7.47 -2.74 19.29
C CYS A 33 -8.14 -2.38 17.97
N LEU A 34 -8.14 -3.33 17.04
CA LEU A 34 -8.98 -3.34 15.85
C LEU A 34 -10.18 -4.24 16.13
N GLY A 35 -11.23 -3.68 16.73
CA GLY A 35 -12.37 -4.43 17.26
C GLY A 35 -12.12 -4.99 18.65
N GLN A 36 -12.57 -6.21 18.93
CA GLN A 36 -12.44 -6.91 20.22
C GLN A 36 -11.42 -8.05 20.17
N SER A 37 -11.20 -8.66 19.00
CA SER A 37 -10.35 -9.85 18.87
C SER A 37 -8.87 -9.56 18.64
N LEU A 38 -8.55 -8.46 17.97
CA LEU A 38 -7.21 -8.19 17.47
C LEU A 38 -6.68 -6.85 17.99
N CYS A 39 -5.40 -6.81 18.31
CA CYS A 39 -4.68 -5.58 18.61
C CYS A 39 -3.42 -5.45 17.75
N VAL A 40 -3.05 -4.22 17.43
CA VAL A 40 -1.81 -3.94 16.71
C VAL A 40 -0.63 -4.15 17.66
N SER A 41 0.34 -4.95 17.24
CA SER A 41 1.54 -5.28 18.01
C SER A 41 2.79 -5.27 17.13
N PHE A 42 3.97 -5.30 17.75
CA PHE A 42 5.25 -5.32 17.07
C PHE A 42 6.02 -6.61 17.38
N PHE A 43 6.39 -7.34 16.34
CA PHE A 43 7.09 -8.62 16.38
C PHE A 43 8.44 -8.47 15.66
N PRO A 44 9.52 -8.07 16.36
CA PRO A 44 10.81 -7.79 15.75
C PRO A 44 11.35 -8.97 14.94
N ASP A 45 11.15 -10.19 15.43
CA ASP A 45 11.66 -11.42 14.81
C ASP A 45 10.73 -12.00 13.72
N ALA A 46 9.57 -11.36 13.47
CA ALA A 46 8.56 -11.85 12.53
C ALA A 46 8.10 -10.77 11.52
N GLY A 47 9.01 -9.87 11.15
CA GLY A 47 8.74 -8.85 10.11
C GLY A 47 8.15 -7.54 10.63
N GLY A 48 8.16 -7.32 11.95
CA GLY A 48 7.77 -6.06 12.56
C GLY A 48 6.28 -5.99 12.92
N ARG A 49 5.58 -4.95 12.46
CA ARG A 49 4.20 -4.68 12.87
C ARG A 49 3.24 -5.76 12.37
N GLY A 50 2.36 -6.23 13.25
CA GLY A 50 1.35 -7.24 12.94
C GLY A 50 0.14 -7.17 13.87
N LEU A 51 -0.69 -8.20 13.83
CA LEU A 51 -1.87 -8.33 14.68
C LEU A 51 -1.64 -9.44 15.71
N ALA A 52 -1.88 -9.13 16.99
CA ALA A 52 -1.93 -10.09 18.08
C ALA A 52 -3.37 -10.35 18.50
N ALA A 53 -3.62 -11.52 19.10
CA ALA A 53 -4.91 -11.80 19.72
C ALA A 53 -5.04 -10.97 21.02
N ALA A 54 -6.12 -10.21 21.16
CA ALA A 54 -6.45 -9.45 22.37
C ALA A 54 -7.19 -10.29 23.42
N ARG A 55 -7.65 -11.48 23.02
CA ARG A 55 -8.38 -12.47 23.82
C ARG A 55 -8.16 -13.87 23.24
N ASP A 56 -8.64 -14.90 23.95
CA ASP A 56 -8.68 -16.25 23.40
C ASP A 56 -9.58 -16.32 22.16
N LEU A 57 -9.07 -16.94 21.09
CA LEU A 57 -9.75 -17.10 19.81
C LEU A 57 -10.03 -18.57 19.52
N ARG A 58 -11.19 -18.86 18.95
CA ARG A 58 -11.54 -20.23 18.51
C ARG A 58 -11.40 -20.37 17.01
N LYS A 59 -11.01 -21.56 16.55
CA LYS A 59 -10.93 -21.86 15.12
C LYS A 59 -12.30 -21.69 14.46
N GLY A 60 -12.35 -20.94 13.36
CA GLY A 60 -13.58 -20.66 12.60
C GLY A 60 -14.37 -19.45 13.09
N GLU A 61 -13.91 -18.78 14.14
CA GLU A 61 -14.51 -17.54 14.64
C GLU A 61 -14.21 -16.35 13.70
N LEU A 62 -15.17 -15.42 13.57
CA LEU A 62 -14.94 -14.16 12.87
C LEU A 62 -14.10 -13.25 13.77
N ILE A 63 -12.86 -12.99 13.37
CA ILE A 63 -11.91 -12.16 14.13
C ILE A 63 -11.69 -10.78 13.53
N LEU A 64 -12.14 -10.56 12.28
CA LEU A 64 -12.08 -9.27 11.60
C LEU A 64 -13.00 -9.24 10.38
N ARG A 65 -13.71 -8.13 10.17
CA ARG A 65 -14.41 -7.82 8.92
C ARG A 65 -13.79 -6.57 8.31
N VAL A 66 -13.63 -6.55 6.99
CA VAL A 66 -13.22 -5.36 6.24
C VAL A 66 -14.29 -5.06 5.18
N PRO A 67 -15.04 -3.96 5.29
CA PRO A 67 -16.02 -3.60 4.29
C PRO A 67 -15.36 -3.25 2.95
N LYS A 68 -15.99 -3.62 1.82
CA LYS A 68 -15.48 -3.33 0.48
C LYS A 68 -15.24 -1.83 0.25
N SER A 69 -16.05 -0.98 0.89
CA SER A 69 -15.88 0.47 0.84
C SER A 69 -14.53 0.95 1.38
N ALA A 70 -13.94 0.25 2.35
CA ALA A 70 -12.64 0.57 2.94
C ALA A 70 -11.45 0.24 2.02
N LEU A 71 -11.65 -0.63 1.04
CA LEU A 71 -10.59 -1.09 0.16
C LEU A 71 -10.18 0.00 -0.83
N MET A 72 -8.87 0.08 -1.09
CA MET A 72 -8.35 0.83 -2.23
C MET A 72 -8.41 -0.10 -3.45
N THR A 73 -9.35 0.14 -4.35
CA THR A 73 -9.54 -0.61 -5.59
C THR A 73 -9.43 0.31 -6.80
N ARG A 74 -9.30 -0.27 -8.00
CA ARG A 74 -9.35 0.51 -9.24
C ARG A 74 -10.64 1.33 -9.31
N GLU A 75 -11.78 0.72 -9.01
CA GLU A 75 -13.08 1.42 -9.02
C GLU A 75 -13.11 2.57 -8.02
N SER A 76 -12.57 2.38 -6.81
CA SER A 76 -12.55 3.45 -5.80
C SER A 76 -11.64 4.61 -6.19
N LEU A 77 -10.49 4.32 -6.80
CA LEU A 77 -9.50 5.29 -7.24
C LEU A 77 -9.99 6.08 -8.47
N MET A 78 -10.64 5.41 -9.43
CA MET A 78 -11.15 6.05 -10.65
C MET A 78 -12.39 6.92 -10.42
N ARG A 79 -12.90 7.01 -9.18
CA ARG A 79 -13.88 8.04 -8.81
C ARG A 79 -13.28 9.45 -8.78
N ASP A 80 -11.97 9.57 -8.63
CA ASP A 80 -11.30 10.86 -8.79
C ASP A 80 -11.21 11.19 -10.29
N GLU A 81 -11.94 12.24 -10.69
CA GLU A 81 -12.06 12.65 -12.09
C GLU A 81 -10.69 13.00 -12.71
N LYS A 82 -9.84 13.71 -11.97
CA LYS A 82 -8.52 14.11 -12.46
C LYS A 82 -7.63 12.89 -12.68
N LEU A 83 -7.63 11.95 -11.73
CA LEU A 83 -6.87 10.71 -11.86
C LEU A 83 -7.40 9.86 -13.03
N SER A 84 -8.71 9.68 -13.11
CA SER A 84 -9.38 8.88 -14.12
C SER A 84 -9.11 9.41 -15.54
N VAL A 85 -9.26 10.72 -15.75
CA VAL A 85 -9.00 11.35 -17.06
C VAL A 85 -7.54 11.15 -17.47
N ALA A 86 -6.58 11.39 -16.57
CA ALA A 86 -5.16 11.25 -16.89
C ALA A 86 -4.78 9.79 -17.22
N VAL A 87 -5.24 8.83 -16.42
CA VAL A 87 -4.97 7.40 -16.64
C VAL A 87 -5.59 6.90 -17.94
N ASN A 88 -6.85 7.25 -18.22
CA ASN A 88 -7.55 6.84 -19.44
C ASN A 88 -6.95 7.48 -20.70
N LYS A 89 -6.54 8.75 -20.60
CA LYS A 89 -5.81 9.44 -21.68
C LYS A 89 -4.48 8.77 -21.97
N TYR A 90 -3.73 8.41 -20.93
CA TYR A 90 -2.44 7.75 -21.10
C TYR A 90 -2.58 6.37 -21.74
N HIS A 91 -3.62 5.60 -21.37
CA HIS A 91 -3.96 4.33 -22.03
C HIS A 91 -4.33 4.45 -23.51
N SER A 92 -5.01 5.54 -23.89
CA SER A 92 -5.48 5.72 -25.28
C SER A 92 -4.41 6.31 -26.21
N LEU A 93 -3.43 7.04 -25.67
CA LEU A 93 -2.38 7.69 -26.47
C LEU A 93 -1.16 6.82 -26.76
N SER A 94 -0.93 5.75 -26.00
CA SER A 94 0.24 4.89 -26.19
C SER A 94 -0.13 3.59 -26.90
N SER A 95 -0.01 3.59 -28.23
CA SER A 95 -0.11 2.36 -29.04
C SER A 95 1.11 1.44 -28.89
N THR A 96 2.17 1.91 -28.21
CA THR A 96 3.44 1.19 -28.03
C THR A 96 3.83 0.93 -26.57
N GLN A 97 3.28 1.64 -25.58
CA GLN A 97 3.54 1.40 -24.15
C GLN A 97 2.25 1.02 -23.43
N VAL A 98 2.02 -0.28 -23.30
CA VAL A 98 0.92 -0.80 -22.48
C VAL A 98 1.41 -0.79 -21.03
N PHE A 99 0.88 0.14 -20.23
CA PHE A 99 1.13 0.12 -18.79
C PHE A 99 0.55 -1.16 -18.18
N SER A 100 1.35 -1.80 -17.33
CA SER A 100 0.86 -2.88 -16.49
C SER A 100 -0.13 -2.33 -15.45
N GLU A 101 -1.15 -3.12 -15.08
CA GLU A 101 -2.09 -2.78 -13.99
C GLU A 101 -1.33 -2.41 -12.70
N MET A 102 -0.20 -3.06 -12.42
CA MET A 102 0.67 -2.69 -11.29
C MET A 102 1.25 -1.28 -11.41
N GLN A 103 1.68 -0.85 -12.59
CA GLN A 103 2.23 0.50 -12.79
C GLN A 103 1.15 1.55 -12.57
N ILE A 104 -0.08 1.30 -13.06
CA ILE A 104 -1.22 2.19 -12.84
C ILE A 104 -1.51 2.29 -11.35
N PHE A 105 -1.61 1.16 -10.65
CA PHE A 105 -1.89 1.15 -9.22
C PHE A 105 -0.78 1.82 -8.41
N THR A 106 0.48 1.69 -8.84
CA THR A 106 1.63 2.40 -8.27
C THR A 106 1.47 3.92 -8.43
N VAL A 107 1.09 4.40 -9.62
CA VAL A 107 0.80 5.82 -9.85
C VAL A 107 -0.37 6.30 -9.00
N CYS A 108 -1.45 5.52 -8.90
CA CYS A 108 -2.60 5.84 -8.07
C CYS A 108 -2.24 5.94 -6.58
N LEU A 109 -1.42 5.03 -6.07
CA LEU A 109 -0.93 5.07 -4.69
C LEU A 109 -0.10 6.33 -4.43
N LEU A 110 0.82 6.67 -5.34
CA LEU A 110 1.61 7.90 -5.24
C LEU A 110 0.75 9.16 -5.33
N TYR A 111 -0.32 9.12 -6.13
CA TYR A 111 -1.29 10.20 -6.24
C TYR A 111 -2.06 10.42 -4.94
N GLU A 112 -2.55 9.35 -4.30
CA GLU A 112 -3.19 9.44 -2.97
C GLU A 112 -2.20 9.91 -1.89
N MET A 113 -0.95 9.43 -1.91
CA MET A 113 0.11 9.93 -1.02
C MET A 113 0.39 11.43 -1.20
N ASN A 114 0.30 11.94 -2.44
CA ASN A 114 0.54 13.36 -2.75
C ASN A 114 -0.55 14.30 -2.20
N LYS A 115 -1.79 13.81 -2.09
CA LYS A 115 -2.92 14.51 -1.47
C LYS A 115 -2.71 14.74 0.03
N ARG A 116 -1.97 13.86 0.72
CA ARG A 116 -1.77 13.90 2.18
C ARG A 116 -3.13 13.87 2.90
N LYS A 117 -3.35 14.76 3.87
CA LYS A 117 -4.57 14.83 4.71
C LYS A 117 -5.88 15.00 3.92
N SER A 118 -5.85 15.36 2.63
CA SER A 118 -7.04 15.38 1.78
C SER A 118 -7.35 14.03 1.12
N SER A 119 -6.47 13.04 1.22
CA SER A 119 -6.78 11.67 0.83
C SER A 119 -7.70 11.05 1.87
N TRP A 120 -8.74 10.37 1.39
CA TRP A 120 -9.64 9.60 2.24
C TRP A 120 -8.93 8.43 2.93
N TRP A 121 -7.92 7.84 2.27
CA TRP A 121 -7.08 6.78 2.81
C TRP A 121 -5.90 7.29 3.63
N TYR A 122 -5.82 8.60 3.93
CA TYR A 122 -4.67 9.17 4.61
C TYR A 122 -4.27 8.44 5.91
N PRO A 123 -5.21 8.06 6.81
CA PRO A 123 -4.84 7.32 8.02
C PRO A 123 -4.19 5.96 7.71
N TYR A 124 -4.74 5.22 6.75
CA TYR A 124 -4.15 3.95 6.30
C TYR A 124 -2.76 4.14 5.67
N LEU A 125 -2.62 5.17 4.82
CA LEU A 125 -1.37 5.48 4.14
C LEU A 125 -0.21 5.81 5.09
N MET A 126 -0.50 6.40 6.25
CA MET A 126 0.51 6.70 7.27
C MET A 126 0.97 5.46 8.04
N GLU A 127 0.20 4.37 8.01
CA GLU A 127 0.56 3.09 8.64
C GLU A 127 1.32 2.14 7.71
N LEU A 128 1.49 2.50 6.43
CA LEU A 128 2.27 1.70 5.50
C LEU A 128 3.76 1.62 5.93
N PRO A 129 4.45 0.49 5.68
CA PRO A 129 5.87 0.38 5.93
C PRO A 129 6.67 1.52 5.30
N ARG A 130 7.60 2.10 6.07
CA ARG A 130 8.47 3.19 5.58
C ARG A 130 9.46 2.71 4.52
N ASN A 131 9.93 1.47 4.67
CA ASN A 131 10.88 0.81 3.80
C ASN A 131 10.43 -0.64 3.56
N TYR A 132 10.91 -1.25 2.49
CA TYR A 132 10.70 -2.65 2.16
C TYR A 132 12.03 -3.30 1.80
N ASP A 133 12.15 -4.59 2.05
CA ASP A 133 13.36 -5.37 1.73
C ASP A 133 13.28 -6.06 0.36
N THR A 134 12.58 -5.45 -0.60
CA THR A 134 12.56 -5.95 -1.98
C THR A 134 13.89 -5.65 -2.67
N LEU A 135 14.33 -6.52 -3.60
CA LEU A 135 15.61 -6.37 -4.29
C LEU A 135 15.79 -5.00 -4.99
N ALA A 136 14.70 -4.39 -5.47
CA ALA A 136 14.75 -3.07 -6.11
C ALA A 136 15.01 -1.92 -5.12
N CYS A 137 14.89 -2.16 -3.81
CA CYS A 137 15.20 -1.19 -2.76
C CYS A 137 16.70 -1.17 -2.39
N TRP A 138 17.45 -2.20 -2.77
CA TRP A 138 18.80 -2.41 -2.27
C TRP A 138 19.80 -1.49 -2.96
N GLY A 139 20.69 -0.91 -2.15
CA GLY A 139 21.83 -0.15 -2.63
C GLY A 139 22.94 -1.05 -3.14
N HIS A 140 23.97 -0.44 -3.74
CA HIS A 140 25.12 -1.17 -4.27
C HIS A 140 25.75 -2.10 -3.22
N PHE A 141 25.96 -1.63 -1.99
CA PHE A 141 26.58 -2.44 -0.93
C PHE A 141 25.74 -3.65 -0.50
N GLU A 142 24.41 -3.49 -0.43
CA GLU A 142 23.49 -4.58 -0.05
C GLU A 142 23.42 -5.63 -1.14
N THR A 143 23.41 -5.20 -2.40
CA THR A 143 23.46 -6.09 -3.56
C THR A 143 24.77 -6.88 -3.60
N GLU A 144 25.93 -6.21 -3.47
CA GLU A 144 27.24 -6.90 -3.44
C GLU A 144 27.38 -7.86 -2.26
N ALA A 145 26.72 -7.57 -1.13
CA ALA A 145 26.72 -8.44 0.04
C ALA A 145 26.01 -9.79 -0.20
N LEU A 146 25.25 -9.96 -1.29
CA LEU A 146 24.73 -11.26 -1.70
C LEU A 146 25.83 -12.25 -2.04
N GLN A 147 27.00 -11.79 -2.51
CA GLN A 147 28.18 -12.59 -2.83
C GLN A 147 27.96 -13.75 -3.82
N VAL A 148 26.81 -13.76 -4.51
CA VAL A 148 26.41 -14.78 -5.47
C VAL A 148 25.99 -14.07 -6.76
N ASP A 149 26.69 -14.34 -7.86
CA ASP A 149 26.52 -13.65 -9.15
C ASP A 149 25.06 -13.63 -9.63
N ASP A 150 24.36 -14.78 -9.55
CA ASP A 150 22.95 -14.87 -9.95
C ASP A 150 22.03 -13.99 -9.09
N ALA A 151 22.33 -13.87 -7.80
CA ALA A 151 21.54 -13.07 -6.86
C ALA A 151 21.82 -11.58 -7.06
N ILE A 152 23.08 -11.20 -7.28
CA ILE A 152 23.50 -9.84 -7.66
C ILE A 152 22.79 -9.43 -8.96
N TRP A 153 22.89 -10.27 -9.99
CA TRP A 153 22.23 -10.02 -11.28
C TRP A 153 20.71 -9.90 -11.14
N ALA A 154 20.08 -10.72 -10.30
CA ALA A 154 18.64 -10.62 -10.05
C ALA A 154 18.25 -9.28 -9.40
N ALA A 155 19.06 -8.78 -8.47
CA ALA A 155 18.84 -7.49 -7.83
C ALA A 155 19.04 -6.32 -8.80
N GLU A 156 20.14 -6.33 -9.57
CA GLU A 156 20.40 -5.33 -10.60
C GLU A 156 19.27 -5.29 -11.64
N LYS A 157 18.85 -6.47 -12.12
CA LYS A 157 17.73 -6.60 -13.06
C LYS A 157 16.42 -6.07 -12.48
N ALA A 158 16.14 -6.32 -11.21
CA ALA A 158 14.95 -5.80 -10.54
C ALA A 158 14.98 -4.26 -10.48
N THR A 159 16.14 -3.69 -10.14
CA THR A 159 16.36 -2.23 -10.11
C THR A 159 16.20 -1.61 -11.49
N SER A 160 16.84 -2.17 -12.53
CA SER A 160 16.70 -1.66 -13.91
C SER A 160 15.26 -1.75 -14.41
N LYS A 161 14.52 -2.81 -14.07
CA LYS A 161 13.10 -2.94 -14.43
C LYS A 161 12.25 -1.88 -13.73
N ALA A 162 12.51 -1.61 -12.45
CA ALA A 162 11.82 -0.57 -11.69
C ALA A 162 12.12 0.82 -12.28
N GLU A 163 13.38 1.08 -12.64
CA GLU A 163 13.80 2.36 -13.23
C GLU A 163 13.14 2.58 -14.60
N PHE A 164 13.14 1.57 -15.47
CA PHE A 164 12.45 1.64 -16.75
C PHE A 164 10.96 1.97 -16.56
N SER A 165 10.29 1.25 -15.65
CA SER A 165 8.87 1.50 -15.34
C SER A 165 8.61 2.91 -14.79
N TRP A 166 9.52 3.42 -13.96
CA TRP A 166 9.44 4.77 -13.42
C TRP A 166 9.58 5.84 -14.53
N ILE A 167 10.52 5.66 -15.45
CA ILE A 167 10.74 6.55 -16.60
C ILE A 167 9.49 6.59 -17.48
N GLU A 168 8.85 5.45 -17.73
CA GLU A 168 7.57 5.41 -18.44
C GLU A 168 6.50 6.22 -17.69
N ALA A 169 6.38 6.00 -16.38
CA ALA A 169 5.33 6.60 -15.55
C ALA A 169 5.51 8.09 -15.25
N ILE A 170 6.73 8.62 -15.36
CA ILE A 170 7.04 9.96 -14.87
C ILE A 170 6.26 11.06 -15.60
N SER A 171 5.96 10.88 -16.88
CA SER A 171 5.17 11.82 -17.67
C SER A 171 3.74 11.91 -17.14
N LEU A 172 3.10 10.77 -16.87
CA LEU A 172 1.77 10.71 -16.26
C LEU A 172 1.76 11.33 -14.86
N MET A 173 2.77 10.99 -14.04
CA MET A 173 2.88 11.55 -12.70
C MET A 173 3.06 13.08 -12.70
N LYS A 174 3.78 13.63 -13.69
CA LYS A 174 3.91 15.07 -13.89
C LYS A 174 2.58 15.70 -14.32
N GLU A 175 1.85 15.09 -15.25
CA GLU A 175 0.50 15.55 -15.65
C GLU A 175 -0.49 15.58 -14.47
N LEU A 176 -0.35 14.63 -13.54
CA LEU A 176 -1.13 14.60 -12.30
C LEU A 176 -0.71 15.68 -11.28
N ASN A 177 0.33 16.47 -11.56
CA ASN A 177 0.94 17.45 -10.65
C ASN A 177 1.39 16.83 -9.32
N LEU A 178 2.02 15.65 -9.38
CA LEU A 178 2.67 15.09 -8.20
C LEU A 178 3.82 16.00 -7.74
N LYS A 179 3.97 16.17 -6.42
CA LYS A 179 5.06 16.96 -5.84
C LYS A 179 6.42 16.28 -6.09
N SER A 180 7.49 17.07 -6.06
CA SER A 180 8.87 16.58 -6.28
C SER A 180 9.22 15.36 -5.42
N ARG A 181 8.79 15.33 -4.15
CA ARG A 181 9.04 14.19 -3.23
C ARG A 181 8.42 12.87 -3.70
N THR A 182 7.27 12.91 -4.37
CA THR A 182 6.56 11.74 -4.90
C THR A 182 6.94 11.39 -6.33
N LEU A 183 7.74 12.23 -6.99
CA LEU A 183 8.23 12.00 -8.36
C LEU A 183 9.57 11.26 -8.42
N THR A 184 10.18 10.93 -7.28
CA THR A 184 11.52 10.32 -7.23
C THR A 184 11.49 8.81 -7.52
N PHE A 185 12.60 8.27 -8.03
CA PHE A 185 12.78 6.83 -8.20
C PHE A 185 12.56 6.06 -6.88
N ARG A 186 13.07 6.60 -5.76
CA ARG A 186 12.85 6.00 -4.44
C ARG A 186 11.37 5.92 -4.06
N ALA A 187 10.58 6.96 -4.37
CA ALA A 187 9.14 6.94 -4.13
C ALA A 187 8.45 5.89 -5.01
N TRP A 188 8.89 5.73 -6.26
CA TRP A 188 8.40 4.70 -7.16
C TRP A 188 8.69 3.28 -6.66
N VAL A 189 9.93 3.00 -6.24
CA VAL A 189 10.30 1.70 -5.67
C VAL A 189 9.48 1.40 -4.41
N TRP A 190 9.34 2.36 -3.50
CA TRP A 190 8.50 2.21 -2.31
C TRP A 190 7.04 1.89 -2.66
N ALA A 191 6.45 2.62 -3.61
CA ALA A 191 5.06 2.43 -3.98
C ALA A 191 4.86 1.09 -4.70
N SER A 192 5.74 0.73 -5.64
CA SER A 192 5.66 -0.55 -6.36
C SER A 192 5.87 -1.76 -5.44
N ALA A 193 6.75 -1.65 -4.44
CA ALA A 193 6.90 -2.64 -3.38
C ALA A 193 5.64 -2.77 -2.50
N THR A 194 5.01 -1.64 -2.17
CA THR A 194 3.72 -1.62 -1.45
C THR A 194 2.64 -2.36 -2.24
N VAL A 195 2.51 -2.05 -3.53
CA VAL A 195 1.52 -2.71 -4.40
C VAL A 195 1.82 -4.20 -4.52
N SER A 196 3.07 -4.58 -4.75
CA SER A 196 3.45 -5.99 -4.92
C SER A 196 3.31 -6.81 -3.64
N GLY A 197 3.57 -6.21 -2.48
CA GLY A 197 3.53 -6.88 -1.17
C GLY A 197 2.12 -7.04 -0.61
N PHE A 198 1.17 -6.20 -1.03
CA PHE A 198 -0.20 -6.17 -0.50
C PHE A 198 -1.28 -6.38 -1.59
N ASP A 199 -0.91 -6.77 -2.81
CA ASP A 199 -1.88 -7.11 -3.85
C ASP A 199 -2.65 -8.38 -3.45
N ALA A 200 -3.93 -8.19 -3.15
CA ALA A 200 -4.87 -9.27 -2.94
C ALA A 200 -5.84 -9.30 -4.12
N GLN A 201 -5.75 -10.35 -4.94
CA GLN A 201 -6.72 -10.58 -6.00
C GLN A 201 -8.08 -10.93 -5.36
N LEU A 202 -8.95 -9.93 -5.29
CA LEU A 202 -10.36 -10.13 -4.97
C LEU A 202 -11.01 -10.87 -6.14
N HIS A 203 -10.93 -12.21 -6.13
CA HIS A 203 -11.84 -13.02 -6.92
C HIS A 203 -13.25 -12.63 -6.52
N SER A 204 -14.15 -12.49 -7.50
CA SER A 204 -15.58 -12.23 -7.27
C SER A 204 -16.12 -13.28 -6.30
N ILE A 205 -16.14 -12.93 -5.01
CA ILE A 205 -16.82 -13.70 -3.98
C ILE A 205 -18.29 -13.56 -4.34
N LYS A 206 -18.81 -14.56 -5.05
CA LYS A 206 -20.24 -14.74 -5.25
C LYS A 206 -20.82 -14.83 -3.84
N CYS A 207 -21.42 -13.75 -3.38
CA CYS A 207 -22.33 -13.81 -2.25
C CYS A 207 -23.46 -14.72 -2.70
N THR A 208 -23.39 -16.00 -2.35
CA THR A 208 -24.56 -16.86 -2.39
C THR A 208 -25.52 -16.37 -1.29
N PRO A 209 -26.81 -16.24 -1.61
CA PRO A 209 -27.83 -15.74 -0.69
C PRO A 209 -27.99 -16.60 0.56
#